data_AF-A0AAV6K9T7-F1
#
_entry.id   AF-A0AAV6K9T7-F1
#
_cell.length_a   1.000
_cell.length_b   1.000
_cell.length_c   1.000
_cell.angle_alpha   90.00
_cell.angle_beta   90.00
_cell.angle_gamma   90.00
#
_symmetry.space_group_name_H-M   'P 1'
#
loop_
_entity.id
_entity.type
_entity.pdbx_description
1 polymer ?
#
loop_
_entity_poly.entity_id
_entity_poly.type
_entity_poly.pdbx_seq_one_letter_code
_entity_poly.pdbx_strand_id
1 'polypeptide(L)'
;MAPNQLLNLIMNDSEFSDPDDELEIFQAVAMYESERDSSSSRNRHTLINRNTFGAQNRLFDDYFVESPVFPLHYFQRRFQMSHSLFLRIHNAVKAHEPYFIEKRNVAGKLGLSSLQKMTIAFRMLAYGAPADFVDEYVRIGATTALKSLRRFLRAVIEVYSKEYLRSPNAADVARLLAVGELRGFPGMLGSLDCMHWEWKNCPAAWQGMYTGHAHKPTIILEAVASYDLWIWYANFGLPRVS
;
A
#
# COMPACT_ATOMS: atom_id res chain seq x y z
N MET A 1 -15.84 17.82 -9.13
CA MET A 1 -16.04 16.51 -8.51
C MET A 1 -14.86 16.29 -7.57
N ALA A 2 -15.09 16.09 -6.27
CA ALA A 2 -14.00 16.09 -5.30
C ALA A 2 -13.06 14.88 -5.55
N PRO A 3 -11.73 15.07 -5.58
CA PRO A 3 -10.75 14.01 -5.88
C PRO A 3 -10.76 12.82 -4.89
N ASN A 4 -11.58 12.89 -3.84
CA ASN A 4 -11.63 11.91 -2.75
C ASN A 4 -12.78 10.90 -2.84
N GLN A 5 -13.72 10.99 -3.80
CA GLN A 5 -14.86 10.05 -3.81
C GLN A 5 -14.45 8.61 -4.19
N LEU A 6 -13.53 8.44 -5.14
CA LEU A 6 -13.06 7.11 -5.55
C LEU A 6 -12.15 6.47 -4.48
N LEU A 7 -11.27 7.28 -3.87
CA LEU A 7 -10.44 6.88 -2.74
C LEU A 7 -11.29 6.48 -1.53
N ASN A 8 -12.32 7.27 -1.21
CA ASN A 8 -13.24 6.93 -0.12
C ASN A 8 -14.04 5.66 -0.42
N LEU A 9 -14.45 5.40 -1.67
CA LEU A 9 -15.12 4.15 -2.04
C LEU A 9 -14.22 2.92 -1.90
N ILE A 10 -12.93 3.01 -2.27
CA ILE A 10 -11.96 1.91 -2.10
C ILE A 10 -11.63 1.66 -0.62
N MET A 11 -11.74 2.71 0.21
CA MET A 11 -11.38 2.67 1.63
C MET A 11 -12.58 2.35 2.56
N ASN A 12 -13.83 2.51 2.09
CA ASN A 12 -15.07 2.32 2.86
C ASN A 12 -15.78 0.97 2.63
N ASP A 13 -15.06 -0.10 2.31
CA ASP A 13 -15.62 -1.45 2.51
C ASP A 13 -15.68 -1.74 4.02
N SER A 14 -16.67 -1.14 4.68
CA SER A 14 -17.04 -1.31 6.07
C SER A 14 -17.74 -2.65 6.25
N GLU A 15 -17.02 -3.76 6.08
CA GLU A 15 -17.51 -5.08 6.45
C GLU A 15 -16.39 -6.10 6.57
N PHE A 16 -15.40 -5.84 7.43
CA PHE A 16 -14.53 -6.92 7.92
C PHE A 16 -14.32 -6.72 9.42
N SER A 17 -14.96 -7.59 10.20
CA SER A 17 -14.62 -7.89 11.60
C SER A 17 -13.10 -8.03 11.72
N ASP A 18 -12.52 -7.52 12.81
CA ASP A 18 -11.07 -7.47 12.99
C ASP A 18 -10.49 -8.91 12.92
N PRO A 19 -9.75 -9.27 11.86
CA PRO A 19 -9.22 -10.62 11.71
C PRO A 19 -8.10 -10.93 12.70
N ASP A 20 -7.52 -9.91 13.36
CA ASP A 20 -6.55 -10.13 14.42
C ASP A 20 -7.26 -10.41 15.74
N ASP A 21 -8.42 -9.80 16.02
CA ASP A 21 -9.28 -10.22 17.13
C ASP A 21 -9.79 -11.64 16.89
N GLU A 22 -10.22 -11.97 15.66
CA GLU A 22 -10.56 -13.36 15.31
C GLU A 22 -9.35 -14.29 15.41
N LEU A 23 -8.17 -13.94 14.89
CA LEU A 23 -6.97 -14.79 15.01
C LEU A 23 -6.51 -14.96 16.46
N GLU A 24 -6.62 -13.93 17.29
CA GLU A 24 -6.33 -13.98 18.73
C GLU A 24 -7.37 -14.81 19.48
N ILE A 25 -8.66 -14.63 19.18
CA ILE A 25 -9.77 -15.43 19.71
C ILE A 25 -9.64 -16.89 19.25
N PHE A 26 -9.34 -17.15 17.98
CA PHE A 26 -9.18 -18.49 17.42
C PHE A 26 -7.91 -19.18 17.94
N GLN A 27 -6.81 -18.45 18.18
CA GLN A 27 -5.62 -19.00 18.84
C GLN A 27 -5.90 -19.32 20.32
N ALA A 28 -6.60 -18.43 21.02
CA ALA A 28 -7.02 -18.67 22.40
C ALA A 28 -7.99 -19.87 22.48
N VAL A 29 -8.96 -19.97 21.56
CA VAL A 29 -9.90 -21.10 21.44
C VAL A 29 -9.17 -22.38 21.05
N ALA A 30 -8.22 -22.37 20.11
CA ALA A 30 -7.45 -23.56 19.74
C ALA A 30 -6.57 -24.06 20.89
N MET A 31 -6.02 -23.16 21.71
CA MET A 31 -5.34 -23.53 22.95
C MET A 31 -6.32 -24.13 23.98
N TYR A 32 -7.52 -23.56 24.12
CA TYR A 32 -8.57 -24.07 25.01
C TYR A 32 -9.13 -25.43 24.56
N GLU A 33 -9.25 -25.65 23.24
CA GLU A 33 -9.72 -26.91 22.64
C GLU A 33 -8.66 -28.02 22.73
N SER A 34 -7.38 -27.68 22.80
CA SER A 34 -6.30 -28.67 23.02
C SER A 34 -6.33 -29.31 24.41
N GLU A 35 -7.09 -28.74 25.36
CA GLU A 35 -7.32 -29.31 26.70
C GLU A 35 -8.63 -30.11 26.83
N ARG A 36 -9.50 -30.12 25.81
CA ARG A 36 -10.76 -30.88 25.82
C ARG A 36 -10.97 -31.61 24.50
N ASP A 37 -10.57 -32.87 24.48
CA ASP A 37 -11.10 -33.83 23.52
C ASP A 37 -12.63 -33.90 23.65
N SER A 38 -13.35 -33.39 22.65
CA SER A 38 -14.38 -34.12 21.88
C SER A 38 -15.42 -33.19 21.24
N SER A 39 -15.64 -33.45 19.94
CA SER A 39 -16.86 -33.16 19.16
C SER A 39 -17.23 -31.70 18.87
N SER A 40 -16.95 -31.26 17.64
CA SER A 40 -17.86 -30.41 16.84
C SER A 40 -17.27 -30.21 15.45
N SER A 41 -17.93 -30.76 14.44
CA SER A 41 -17.69 -30.49 13.02
C SER A 41 -18.39 -29.18 12.64
N ARG A 42 -17.70 -28.07 12.79
CA ARG A 42 -17.98 -26.84 12.04
C ARG A 42 -16.81 -26.63 11.08
N ASN A 43 -17.07 -26.13 9.87
CA ASN A 43 -16.05 -25.86 8.84
C ASN A 43 -14.87 -25.08 9.46
N ARG A 44 -13.83 -25.79 9.90
CA ARG A 44 -12.64 -25.19 10.51
C ARG A 44 -11.82 -24.63 9.37
N HIS A 45 -11.62 -23.32 9.34
CA HIS A 45 -10.49 -22.76 8.61
C HIS A 45 -9.22 -23.45 9.12
N THR A 46 -8.57 -24.25 8.28
CA THR A 46 -7.34 -24.94 8.65
C THR A 46 -6.27 -23.90 8.95
N LEU A 47 -5.85 -23.82 10.22
CA LEU A 47 -4.80 -22.90 10.64
C LEU A 47 -3.45 -23.39 10.09
N ILE A 48 -2.94 -22.70 9.07
CA ILE A 48 -1.60 -22.99 8.53
C ILE A 48 -0.56 -22.33 9.43
N ASN A 49 0.31 -23.12 10.05
CA ASN A 49 1.48 -22.61 10.75
C ASN A 49 2.52 -22.14 9.72
N ARG A 50 2.60 -20.83 9.52
CA ARG A 50 3.45 -20.20 8.50
C ARG A 50 4.90 -19.95 8.93
N ASN A 51 5.29 -20.26 10.17
CA ASN A 51 6.59 -19.90 10.75
C ASN A 51 6.94 -18.40 10.54
N THR A 52 6.02 -17.53 10.95
CA THR A 52 6.13 -16.07 10.79
C THR A 52 7.40 -15.49 11.43
N PHE A 53 7.84 -16.03 12.57
CA PHE A 53 9.06 -15.60 13.24
C PHE A 53 10.31 -15.91 12.41
N GLY A 54 10.41 -17.11 11.83
CA GLY A 54 11.51 -17.45 10.92
C GLY A 54 11.50 -16.63 9.63
N ALA A 55 10.32 -16.19 9.16
CA ALA A 55 10.23 -15.26 8.05
C ALA A 55 10.70 -13.85 8.42
N GLN A 56 10.40 -13.38 9.64
CA GLN A 56 10.89 -12.09 10.13
C GLN A 56 12.41 -12.03 10.19
N ASN A 57 13.05 -13.06 10.76
CA ASN A 57 14.51 -13.09 10.88
C ASN A 57 15.17 -13.10 9.50
N ARG A 58 14.67 -13.92 8.57
CA ARG A 58 15.18 -13.94 7.19
C ARG A 58 14.99 -12.60 6.49
N LEU A 59 13.83 -11.96 6.64
CA LEU A 59 13.60 -10.62 6.08
C LEU A 59 14.59 -9.59 6.63
N PHE A 60 14.88 -9.67 7.92
CA PHE A 60 15.83 -8.78 8.60
C PHE A 60 17.26 -9.00 8.09
N ASP A 61 17.71 -10.26 8.04
CA ASP A 61 19.03 -10.63 7.54
C ASP A 61 19.21 -10.29 6.05
N ASP A 62 18.13 -10.42 5.26
CA ASP A 62 18.16 -10.15 3.83
C ASP A 62 18.44 -8.69 3.49
N TYR A 63 17.98 -7.74 4.32
CA TYR A 63 17.97 -6.32 3.94
C TYR A 63 18.30 -5.31 5.03
N PHE A 64 18.03 -5.61 6.31
CA PHE A 64 17.95 -4.60 7.37
C PHE A 64 19.06 -4.72 8.42
N VAL A 65 19.76 -5.86 8.47
CA VAL A 65 20.99 -6.00 9.27
C VAL A 65 22.12 -5.14 8.70
N GLU A 66 23.14 -4.85 9.50
CA GLU A 66 24.28 -4.00 9.14
C GLU A 66 25.02 -4.49 7.88
N SER A 67 25.16 -5.82 7.72
CA SER A 67 25.73 -6.48 6.54
C SER A 67 24.70 -7.42 5.91
N PRO A 68 23.77 -6.90 5.09
CA PRO A 68 22.65 -7.68 4.58
C PRO A 68 23.08 -8.71 3.52
N VAL A 69 22.33 -9.81 3.41
CA VAL A 69 22.55 -10.84 2.37
C VAL A 69 22.48 -10.22 0.97
N PHE A 70 21.54 -9.29 0.75
CA PHE A 70 21.38 -8.60 -0.52
C PHE A 70 21.93 -7.17 -0.46
N PRO A 71 22.82 -6.78 -1.39
CA PRO A 71 23.31 -5.40 -1.47
C PRO A 71 22.21 -4.37 -1.72
N LEU A 72 22.49 -3.10 -1.40
CA LEU A 72 21.50 -2.01 -1.49
C LEU A 72 20.85 -1.81 -2.87
N HIS A 73 21.54 -2.13 -3.97
CA HIS A 73 20.95 -2.03 -5.31
C HIS A 73 19.86 -3.09 -5.55
N TYR A 74 19.96 -4.28 -4.91
CA TYR A 74 18.87 -5.26 -4.91
C TYR A 74 17.68 -4.75 -4.08
N PHE A 75 17.93 -4.06 -2.96
CA PHE A 75 16.88 -3.43 -2.19
C PHE A 75 16.11 -2.42 -3.04
N GLN A 76 16.82 -1.50 -3.72
CA GLN A 76 16.22 -0.52 -4.61
C GLN A 76 15.36 -1.18 -5.70
N ARG A 77 15.89 -2.21 -6.35
CA ARG A 77 15.13 -2.95 -7.38
C ARG A 77 13.90 -3.67 -6.82
N ARG A 78 13.94 -4.15 -5.58
CA ARG A 78 12.87 -4.96 -4.96
C ARG A 78 11.78 -4.13 -4.28
N PHE A 79 12.15 -2.96 -3.76
CA PHE A 79 11.24 -2.06 -3.05
C PHE A 79 10.92 -0.78 -3.85
N GLN A 80 11.55 -0.60 -5.03
CA GLN A 80 11.43 0.59 -5.89
C GLN A 80 11.79 1.90 -5.17
N MET A 81 12.63 1.82 -4.14
CA MET A 81 13.09 2.97 -3.36
C MET A 81 14.40 2.69 -2.62
N SER A 82 15.08 3.75 -2.18
CA SER A 82 16.26 3.61 -1.34
C SER A 82 15.92 3.02 0.03
N HIS A 83 16.89 2.32 0.62
CA HIS A 83 16.78 1.79 1.99
C HIS A 83 16.51 2.89 3.02
N SER A 84 17.16 4.05 2.87
CA SER A 84 16.94 5.20 3.76
C SER A 84 15.52 5.77 3.66
N LEU A 85 14.95 5.86 2.46
CA LEU A 85 13.58 6.31 2.27
C LEU A 85 12.59 5.33 2.90
N PHE A 86 12.81 4.03 2.70
CA PHE A 86 12.00 2.99 3.33
C PHE A 86 12.01 3.14 4.85
N LEU A 87 13.17 3.27 5.48
CA LEU A 87 13.28 3.41 6.93
C LEU A 87 12.61 4.68 7.46
N ARG A 88 12.70 5.78 6.71
CA ARG A 88 11.99 7.03 7.04
C ARG A 88 10.46 6.83 7.03
N ILE A 89 9.93 6.21 5.98
CA ILE A 89 8.50 5.90 5.88
C ILE A 89 8.09 4.92 6.99
N HIS A 90 8.89 3.88 7.23
CA HIS A 90 8.68 2.91 8.29
C HIS A 90 8.55 3.55 9.67
N ASN A 91 9.49 4.43 10.03
CA ASN A 91 9.47 5.06 11.34
C ASN A 91 8.26 6.00 11.49
N ALA A 92 7.93 6.78 10.45
CA ALA A 92 6.78 7.68 10.48
C ALA A 92 5.45 6.91 10.59
N VAL A 93 5.27 5.86 9.78
CA VAL A 93 4.05 5.04 9.81
C VAL A 93 3.92 4.28 11.13
N LYS A 94 5.01 3.69 11.65
CA LYS A 94 5.00 2.98 12.94
C LYS A 94 4.68 3.91 14.11
N ALA A 95 5.10 5.17 14.05
CA ALA A 95 4.77 6.17 15.06
C ALA A 95 3.30 6.65 14.98
N HIS A 96 2.73 6.68 13.78
CA HIS A 96 1.38 7.20 13.52
C HIS A 96 0.27 6.16 13.68
N GLU A 97 0.49 4.91 13.24
CA GLU A 97 -0.53 3.86 13.17
C GLU A 97 -0.20 2.69 14.11
N PRO A 98 -0.89 2.56 15.26
CA PRO A 98 -0.62 1.53 16.27
C PRO A 98 -0.69 0.09 15.77
N TYR A 99 -1.38 -0.17 14.66
CA TYR A 99 -1.41 -1.48 14.01
C TYR A 99 0.00 -2.00 13.65
N PHE A 100 0.94 -1.11 13.31
CA PHE A 100 2.30 -1.51 12.95
C PHE A 100 3.20 -1.73 14.17
N ILE A 101 2.77 -1.41 15.39
CA ILE A 101 3.52 -1.74 16.60
C ILE A 101 3.42 -3.25 16.83
N GLU A 102 4.56 -3.91 16.99
CA GLU A 102 4.61 -5.34 17.32
C GLU A 102 4.09 -5.55 18.74
N LYS A 103 3.08 -6.43 18.90
CA LYS A 103 2.44 -6.74 20.16
C LYS A 103 2.60 -8.22 20.48
N ARG A 104 2.52 -8.57 21.76
CA ARG A 104 2.40 -9.96 22.19
C ARG A 104 0.92 -10.34 22.22
N ASN A 105 0.60 -11.53 21.71
CA ASN A 105 -0.74 -12.09 21.85
C ASN A 105 -0.98 -12.55 23.30
N VAL A 106 -2.20 -13.01 23.59
CA VAL A 106 -2.61 -13.51 24.92
C VAL A 106 -1.72 -14.67 25.41
N ALA A 107 -1.17 -15.47 24.50
CA ALA A 107 -0.23 -16.55 24.80
C ALA A 107 1.23 -16.08 25.00
N GLY A 108 1.48 -14.76 25.03
CA GLY A 108 2.80 -14.16 25.20
C GLY A 108 3.71 -14.23 23.97
N LYS A 109 3.23 -14.77 22.84
CA LYS A 109 3.98 -14.87 21.58
C LYS A 109 3.98 -13.54 20.84
N LEU A 110 5.12 -13.15 20.30
CA LEU A 110 5.22 -11.96 19.45
C LEU A 110 4.42 -12.15 18.16
N GLY A 111 3.57 -11.16 17.86
CA GLY A 111 2.85 -11.07 16.61
C GLY A 111 3.75 -10.67 15.44
N LEU A 112 3.13 -10.33 14.30
CA LEU A 112 3.84 -9.88 13.11
C LEU A 112 4.54 -8.53 13.33
N SER A 113 5.78 -8.44 12.86
CA SER A 113 6.58 -7.22 12.97
C SER A 113 6.07 -6.10 12.05
N SER A 114 6.49 -4.87 12.35
CA SER A 114 6.28 -3.71 11.46
C SER A 114 6.91 -3.92 10.09
N LEU A 115 8.15 -4.44 10.05
CA LEU A 115 8.88 -4.70 8.82
C LEU A 115 8.15 -5.71 7.94
N GLN A 116 7.60 -6.75 8.52
CA GLN A 116 6.78 -7.75 7.83
C GLN A 116 5.54 -7.12 7.19
N LYS A 117 4.72 -6.44 8.00
CA LYS A 117 3.47 -5.79 7.56
C LYS A 117 3.71 -4.70 6.51
N MET A 118 4.81 -3.96 6.62
CA MET A 118 5.14 -2.90 5.65
C MET A 118 5.78 -3.45 4.38
N THR A 119 6.65 -4.45 4.48
CA THR A 119 7.26 -5.10 3.30
C THR A 119 6.19 -5.68 2.38
N ILE A 120 5.17 -6.30 2.95
CA ILE A 120 4.07 -6.85 2.15
C ILE A 120 3.28 -5.75 1.43
N ALA A 121 2.96 -4.66 2.12
CA ALA A 121 2.29 -3.50 1.52
C ALA A 121 3.13 -2.90 0.37
N PHE A 122 4.43 -2.67 0.58
CA PHE A 122 5.32 -2.16 -0.45
C PHE A 122 5.45 -3.09 -1.65
N ARG A 123 5.55 -4.40 -1.44
CA ARG A 123 5.64 -5.36 -2.56
C ARG A 123 4.36 -5.40 -3.38
N MET A 124 3.20 -5.33 -2.73
CA MET A 124 1.91 -5.24 -3.44
C MET A 124 1.84 -3.96 -4.27
N LEU A 125 2.30 -2.83 -3.74
CA LEU A 125 2.32 -1.55 -4.46
C LEU A 125 3.35 -1.51 -5.60
N ALA A 126 4.55 -2.04 -5.37
CA ALA A 126 5.65 -2.00 -6.34
C ALA A 126 5.40 -2.87 -7.57
N TYR A 127 4.71 -4.00 -7.40
CA TYR A 127 4.54 -5.00 -8.45
C TYR A 127 3.08 -5.24 -8.86
N GLY A 128 2.11 -4.60 -8.21
CA GLY A 128 0.70 -4.96 -8.39
C GLY A 128 0.40 -6.41 -8.03
N ALA A 129 1.20 -7.01 -7.13
CA ALA A 129 1.13 -8.42 -6.81
C ALA A 129 -0.15 -8.75 -6.01
N PRO A 130 -0.83 -9.88 -6.31
CA PRO A 130 -1.96 -10.32 -5.52
C PRO A 130 -1.51 -10.70 -4.10
N ALA A 131 -2.41 -10.54 -3.13
CA ALA A 131 -2.12 -10.77 -1.72
C ALA A 131 -1.65 -12.20 -1.40
N ASP A 132 -2.07 -13.19 -2.19
CA ASP A 132 -1.62 -14.58 -2.00
C ASP A 132 -0.16 -14.79 -2.42
N PHE A 133 0.34 -14.04 -3.41
CA PHE A 133 1.70 -14.21 -3.94
C PHE A 133 2.79 -13.76 -2.97
N VAL A 134 2.44 -12.87 -2.04
CA VAL A 134 3.35 -12.35 -1.03
C VAL A 134 3.44 -13.23 0.23
N ASP A 135 2.57 -14.25 0.37
CA ASP A 135 2.61 -15.22 1.47
C ASP A 135 3.90 -16.08 1.40
N GLU A 136 4.38 -16.45 0.21
CA GLU A 136 5.56 -17.32 0.08
C GLU A 136 6.83 -16.73 0.72
N TYR A 137 7.01 -15.41 0.59
CA TYR A 137 8.19 -14.71 1.08
C TYR A 137 8.03 -14.24 2.53
N VAL A 138 6.96 -13.49 2.84
CA VAL A 138 6.78 -12.85 4.15
C VAL A 138 6.05 -13.77 5.14
N ARG A 139 5.42 -14.85 4.64
CA ARG A 139 4.68 -15.85 5.42
C ARG A 139 3.48 -15.28 6.16
N ILE A 140 2.72 -14.42 5.47
CA ILE A 140 1.52 -13.74 5.94
C ILE A 140 0.35 -14.12 5.04
N GLY A 141 -0.79 -14.48 5.64
CA GLY A 141 -2.02 -14.78 4.89
C GLY A 141 -2.62 -13.56 4.20
N ALA A 142 -3.31 -13.78 3.08
CA ALA A 142 -3.81 -12.71 2.21
C ALA A 142 -4.73 -11.69 2.90
N THR A 143 -5.57 -12.12 3.85
CA THR A 143 -6.44 -11.21 4.61
C THR A 143 -5.62 -10.20 5.42
N THR A 144 -4.59 -10.66 6.13
CA THR A 144 -3.66 -9.82 6.88
C THR A 144 -2.80 -8.95 5.97
N ALA A 145 -2.41 -9.47 4.79
CA ALA A 145 -1.69 -8.70 3.78
C ALA A 145 -2.52 -7.51 3.26
N LEU A 146 -3.78 -7.75 2.89
CA LEU A 146 -4.72 -6.71 2.46
C LEU A 146 -5.01 -5.69 3.57
N LYS A 147 -5.19 -6.16 4.81
CA LYS A 147 -5.34 -5.28 5.99
C LYS A 147 -4.11 -4.39 6.16
N SER A 148 -2.91 -4.97 6.08
CA SER A 148 -1.64 -4.24 6.18
C SER A 148 -1.51 -3.19 5.08
N LEU A 149 -1.86 -3.52 3.83
CA LEU A 149 -1.86 -2.57 2.72
C LEU A 149 -2.81 -1.38 2.97
N ARG A 150 -4.06 -1.64 3.38
CA ARG A 150 -5.04 -0.58 3.64
C ARG A 150 -4.60 0.34 4.79
N ARG A 151 -4.15 -0.23 5.91
CA ARG A 151 -3.65 0.52 7.07
C ARG A 151 -2.40 1.33 6.71
N PHE A 152 -1.49 0.75 5.93
CA PHE A 152 -0.30 1.42 5.42
C PHE A 152 -0.66 2.62 4.55
N LEU A 153 -1.52 2.43 3.54
CA LEU A 153 -1.94 3.51 2.63
C LEU A 153 -2.62 4.65 3.39
N ARG A 154 -3.51 4.33 4.34
CA ARG A 154 -4.14 5.35 5.18
C ARG A 154 -3.10 6.16 5.97
N ALA A 155 -2.19 5.47 6.66
CA ALA A 155 -1.16 6.13 7.46
C ALA A 155 -0.24 7.00 6.59
N VAL A 156 0.16 6.51 5.41
CA VAL A 156 0.96 7.30 4.46
C VAL A 156 0.23 8.54 4.00
N ILE A 157 -1.05 8.44 3.64
CA ILE A 157 -1.86 9.59 3.25
C ILE A 157 -1.96 10.59 4.40
N GLU A 158 -2.28 10.14 5.61
CA GLU A 158 -2.42 11.03 6.77
C GLU A 158 -1.11 11.73 7.14
N VAL A 159 0.02 11.02 7.08
CA VAL A 159 1.35 11.57 7.41
C VAL A 159 1.87 12.52 6.34
N TYR A 160 1.71 12.17 5.06
CA TYR A 160 2.44 12.82 3.97
C TYR A 160 1.57 13.69 3.04
N SER A 161 0.23 13.53 3.04
CA SER A 161 -0.64 14.24 2.08
C SER A 161 -0.53 15.76 2.17
N LYS A 162 -0.37 16.32 3.37
CA LYS A 162 -0.26 17.78 3.54
C LYS A 162 0.95 18.35 2.82
N GLU A 163 2.05 17.61 2.78
CA GLU A 163 3.27 18.04 2.11
C GLU A 163 3.24 17.66 0.63
N TYR A 164 2.95 16.39 0.31
CA TYR A 164 3.14 15.79 -1.01
C TYR A 164 1.89 15.71 -1.89
N LEU A 165 0.69 15.90 -1.32
CA LEU A 165 -0.59 15.87 -2.03
C LEU A 165 -1.33 17.21 -1.87
N ARG A 166 -0.65 18.30 -2.22
CA ARG A 166 -1.18 19.66 -2.17
C ARG A 166 -0.97 20.37 -3.51
N SER A 167 -1.83 21.35 -3.79
CA SER A 167 -1.60 22.29 -4.88
C SER A 167 -0.33 23.12 -4.64
N PRO A 168 0.35 23.57 -5.71
CA PRO A 168 1.50 24.47 -5.60
C PRO A 168 1.05 25.78 -4.97
N ASN A 169 1.84 26.30 -4.02
CA ASN A 169 1.62 27.62 -3.44
C ASN A 169 2.33 28.69 -4.30
N ALA A 170 2.18 29.97 -3.93
CA ALA A 170 2.77 31.07 -4.71
C ALA A 170 4.29 30.97 -4.87
N ALA A 171 5.01 30.47 -3.85
CA ALA A 171 6.46 30.27 -3.92
C ALA A 171 6.83 29.12 -4.85
N ASP A 172 6.07 28.02 -4.83
CA ASP A 172 6.25 26.91 -5.76
C ASP A 172 6.03 27.37 -7.21
N VAL A 173 4.93 28.10 -7.46
CA VAL A 173 4.60 28.66 -8.78
C VAL A 173 5.71 29.57 -9.27
N ALA A 174 6.16 30.53 -8.46
CA ALA A 174 7.24 31.45 -8.84
C ALA A 174 8.54 30.69 -9.18
N ARG A 175 8.90 29.69 -8.37
CA ARG A 175 10.08 28.84 -8.62
C ARG A 175 9.95 28.06 -9.92
N LEU A 176 8.79 27.45 -10.18
CA LEU A 176 8.55 26.66 -11.39
C LEU A 176 8.61 27.54 -12.65
N LEU A 177 7.98 28.72 -12.62
CA LEU A 177 8.02 29.67 -13.73
C LEU A 177 9.45 30.15 -14.01
N ALA A 178 10.23 30.47 -12.97
CA ALA A 178 11.62 30.89 -13.14
C ALA A 178 12.48 29.79 -13.79
N VAL A 179 12.28 28.52 -13.41
CA VAL A 179 12.97 27.40 -14.04
C VAL A 179 12.49 27.15 -15.48
N GLY A 180 11.19 27.31 -15.74
CA GLY A 180 10.63 27.25 -17.09
C GLY A 180 11.26 28.28 -18.02
N GLU A 181 11.32 29.54 -17.57
CA GLU A 181 11.95 30.65 -18.29
C GLU A 181 13.42 30.34 -18.62
N LEU A 182 14.21 29.93 -17.62
CA LEU A 182 15.63 29.57 -17.79
C LEU A 182 15.85 28.42 -18.77
N ARG A 183 14.86 27.55 -18.95
CA ARG A 183 14.90 26.42 -19.89
C ARG A 183 14.28 26.74 -21.25
N GLY A 184 13.80 27.97 -21.49
CA GLY A 184 13.19 28.40 -22.74
C GLY A 184 11.71 28.07 -22.88
N PHE A 185 11.02 27.76 -21.78
CA PHE A 185 9.58 27.47 -21.71
C PHE A 185 8.87 28.47 -20.79
N PRO A 186 8.74 29.75 -21.22
CA PRO A 186 8.06 30.79 -20.44
C PRO A 186 6.62 30.36 -20.12
N GLY A 187 6.21 30.48 -18.85
CA GLY A 187 4.87 30.11 -18.39
C GLY A 187 4.67 28.62 -18.01
N MET A 188 5.68 27.76 -18.18
CA MET A 188 5.57 26.33 -17.86
C MET A 188 5.61 26.06 -16.35
N LEU A 189 4.60 25.36 -15.83
CA LEU A 189 4.56 24.88 -14.43
C LEU A 189 4.97 23.42 -14.27
N GLY A 190 4.87 22.63 -15.34
CA GLY A 190 5.21 21.21 -15.34
C GLY A 190 4.77 20.54 -16.64
N SER A 191 5.11 19.26 -16.76
CA SER A 191 4.63 18.39 -17.83
C SER A 191 3.34 17.71 -17.38
N LEU A 192 2.31 17.80 -18.21
CA LEU A 192 1.07 17.03 -18.06
C LEU A 192 1.25 15.69 -18.76
N ASP A 193 0.92 14.60 -18.09
CA ASP A 193 0.87 13.26 -18.69
C ASP A 193 -0.40 12.51 -18.25
N CYS A 194 -0.83 11.57 -19.09
CA CYS A 194 -2.04 10.78 -18.90
C CYS A 194 -1.73 9.29 -19.05
N MET A 195 -2.08 8.50 -18.04
CA MET A 195 -2.01 7.04 -18.11
C MET A 195 -3.42 6.45 -18.20
N HIS A 196 -3.67 5.65 -19.24
CA HIS A 196 -4.94 4.96 -19.43
C HIS A 196 -4.85 3.53 -18.87
N TRP A 197 -5.79 3.18 -18.00
CA TRP A 197 -5.90 1.83 -17.45
C TRP A 197 -7.24 1.21 -17.81
N GLU A 198 -7.19 0.04 -18.47
CA GLU A 198 -8.38 -0.78 -18.72
C GLU A 198 -9.01 -1.18 -17.38
N TRP A 199 -10.27 -0.79 -17.20
CA TRP A 199 -11.03 -1.13 -16.01
C TRP A 199 -11.78 -2.44 -16.23
N LYS A 200 -11.05 -3.55 -16.07
CA LYS A 200 -11.54 -4.92 -16.31
C LYS A 200 -12.87 -5.23 -15.60
N ASN A 201 -13.02 -4.76 -14.36
CA ASN A 201 -14.21 -4.99 -13.54
C ASN A 201 -15.10 -3.73 -13.45
N CYS A 202 -15.17 -2.91 -14.50
CA CYS A 202 -16.03 -1.73 -14.54
C CYS A 202 -17.51 -2.14 -14.41
N PRO A 203 -18.26 -1.61 -13.41
CA PRO A 203 -19.68 -1.89 -13.27
C PRO A 203 -20.45 -1.56 -14.55
N ALA A 204 -21.39 -2.43 -14.94
CA ALA A 204 -22.15 -2.29 -16.19
C ALA A 204 -22.80 -0.89 -16.34
N ALA A 205 -23.32 -0.34 -15.24
CA ALA A 205 -23.91 0.99 -15.20
C ALA A 205 -22.94 2.12 -15.62
N TRP A 206 -21.63 1.92 -15.49
CA TRP A 206 -20.61 2.93 -15.75
C TRP A 206 -19.82 2.65 -17.05
N GLN A 207 -19.95 1.46 -17.63
CA GLN A 207 -19.21 1.08 -18.84
C GLN A 207 -19.41 2.08 -19.98
N GLY A 208 -20.63 2.55 -20.21
CA GLY A 208 -20.92 3.54 -21.25
C GLY A 208 -20.18 4.86 -21.07
N MET A 209 -20.06 5.36 -19.83
CA MET A 209 -19.36 6.61 -19.53
C MET A 209 -17.83 6.48 -19.62
N TYR A 210 -17.29 5.30 -19.31
CA TYR A 210 -15.85 5.07 -19.26
C TYR A 210 -15.30 4.39 -20.53
N THR A 211 -16.14 4.15 -21.54
CA THR A 211 -15.72 3.58 -22.83
C THR A 211 -15.55 4.70 -23.85
N GLY A 212 -14.30 5.05 -24.15
CA GLY A 212 -13.95 6.00 -25.20
C GLY A 212 -13.49 5.29 -26.49
N HIS A 213 -12.54 5.92 -27.19
CA HIS A 213 -11.91 5.38 -28.41
C HIS A 213 -11.30 3.98 -28.23
N ALA A 214 -10.88 3.61 -27.01
CA ALA A 214 -10.31 2.30 -26.73
C ALA A 214 -11.33 1.14 -26.81
N HIS A 215 -12.62 1.42 -27.05
CA HIS A 215 -13.72 0.45 -27.10
C HIS A 215 -13.83 -0.46 -25.86
N LYS A 216 -13.18 -0.06 -24.77
CA LYS A 216 -13.22 -0.71 -23.47
C LYS A 216 -13.33 0.34 -22.37
N PRO A 217 -13.91 -0.01 -21.20
CA PRO A 217 -13.90 0.88 -20.05
C PRO A 217 -12.46 1.19 -19.62
N THR A 218 -12.10 2.47 -19.53
CA THR A 218 -10.78 2.93 -19.09
C THR A 218 -10.91 4.02 -18.04
N ILE A 219 -10.05 3.96 -17.02
CA ILE A 219 -9.84 5.07 -16.08
C ILE A 219 -8.57 5.79 -16.52
N ILE A 220 -8.60 7.11 -16.58
CA ILE A 220 -7.42 7.93 -16.86
C ILE A 220 -6.86 8.48 -15.55
N LEU A 221 -5.56 8.28 -15.32
CA LEU A 221 -4.76 9.05 -14.38
C LEU A 221 -4.12 10.22 -15.14
N GLU A 222 -4.57 11.44 -14.87
CA GLU A 222 -3.97 12.68 -15.36
C GLU A 222 -3.10 13.27 -14.25
N ALA A 223 -1.82 13.54 -14.53
CA ALA A 223 -0.90 14.09 -13.55
C ALA A 223 -0.01 15.20 -14.12
N VAL A 224 0.30 16.20 -13.31
CA VAL A 224 1.28 17.25 -13.62
C VAL A 224 2.51 17.05 -12.76
N ALA A 225 3.65 16.80 -13.40
CA ALA A 225 4.94 16.66 -12.74
C ALA A 225 5.88 17.80 -13.14
N SER A 226 6.62 18.35 -12.17
CA SER A 226 7.70 19.31 -12.45
C SER A 226 9.04 18.62 -12.69
N TYR A 227 10.05 19.40 -13.07
CA TYR A 227 11.38 18.91 -13.42
C TYR A 227 12.13 18.17 -12.30
N ASP A 228 11.74 18.43 -11.05
CA ASP A 228 12.27 17.81 -9.82
C ASP A 228 11.46 16.58 -9.40
N LEU A 229 10.64 16.04 -10.31
CA LEU A 229 9.79 14.86 -10.12
C LEU A 229 8.67 15.05 -9.09
N TRP A 230 8.39 16.30 -8.69
CA TRP A 230 7.26 16.60 -7.83
C TRP A 230 5.94 16.53 -8.59
N ILE A 231 4.96 15.81 -8.05
CA ILE A 231 3.61 15.73 -8.60
C ILE A 231 2.75 16.81 -7.93
N TRP A 232 2.35 17.81 -8.70
CA TRP A 232 1.55 18.94 -8.21
C TRP A 232 0.04 18.71 -8.35
N TYR A 233 -0.32 17.81 -9.25
CA TYR A 233 -1.70 17.46 -9.55
C TYR A 233 -1.73 16.00 -9.97
N ALA A 234 -2.69 15.26 -9.45
CA ALA A 234 -3.04 13.92 -9.90
C ALA A 234 -4.56 13.76 -9.77
N ASN A 235 -5.21 13.29 -10.83
CA ASN A 235 -6.65 13.08 -10.84
C ASN A 235 -7.00 11.83 -11.63
N PHE A 236 -7.95 11.07 -11.08
CA PHE A 236 -8.57 9.93 -11.76
C PHE A 236 -9.88 10.38 -12.39
N GLY A 237 -10.07 10.09 -13.67
CA GLY A 237 -11.22 10.62 -14.40
C GLY A 237 -11.69 9.79 -15.58
N LEU A 238 -12.74 10.32 -16.20
CA LEU A 238 -13.35 9.79 -17.42
C LEU A 238 -12.35 9.83 -18.58
N PRO A 239 -12.48 8.95 -19.57
CA PRO A 239 -11.81 9.10 -20.84
C PRO A 239 -12.24 10.42 -21.46
N ARG A 240 -11.34 11.42 -21.51
CA ARG A 240 -11.63 12.64 -22.25
C ARG A 240 -11.74 12.27 -23.72
N VAL A 241 -12.87 12.62 -24.33
CA VAL A 241 -13.05 12.55 -25.79
C VAL A 241 -12.21 13.70 -26.36
N SER A 242 -11.02 13.36 -26.86
CA SER A 242 -10.23 14.24 -27.72
C SER A 242 -10.80 14.24 -29.13
#